data_AF-A0A2S6MBY7-F1
#
_entry.id   AF-A0A2S6MBY7-F1
#
_cell.length_a   1.000
_cell.length_b   1.000
_cell.length_c   1.000
_cell.angle_alpha   90.00
_cell.angle_beta   90.00
_cell.angle_gamma   90.00
#
_symmetry.space_group_name_H-M   'P 1'
#
loop_
_entity.id
_entity.type
_entity.pdbx_description
1 polymer ?
#
loop_
_entity_poly.entity_id
_entity_poly.type
_entity_poly.pdbx_seq_one_letter_code
_entity_poly.pdbx_strand_id
1 'polypeptide(L)'
;MSVEEKVTVTPKRKSSGWGGQIVQLAGIVAAVFIAKGALAEPFYVPSGSMEPTLLIGDALLASKFPYGYGTSSLPIQISLPESGRVFAETPKQGDVVVFRWPGDRSQAWVKRVVGLPGDRIQMRQGQLFINDRPAELKPDGVGAAEDDNGGSEPAYRYVETLPNGVSHLIFKMRDNGPLDN
;
A
#
# COMPACT_ATOMS: atom_id res chain seq x y z
N MET A 1 -78.72 12.51 -3.58
CA MET A 1 -78.09 11.39 -4.30
C MET A 1 -76.61 11.71 -4.32
N SER A 2 -75.88 10.91 -3.54
CA SER A 2 -74.46 10.90 -3.25
C SER A 2 -73.51 11.12 -4.44
N VAL A 3 -72.44 11.89 -4.18
CA VAL A 3 -71.02 11.50 -4.38
C VAL A 3 -70.52 11.56 -5.85
N GLU A 4 -69.36 12.10 -6.23
CA GLU A 4 -68.03 12.19 -5.61
C GLU A 4 -67.24 13.35 -6.28
N GLU A 5 -66.67 14.27 -5.50
CA GLU A 5 -65.67 15.22 -6.02
C GLU A 5 -64.33 14.47 -6.12
N LYS A 6 -63.94 14.05 -7.33
CA LYS A 6 -62.63 13.43 -7.56
C LYS A 6 -61.53 14.49 -7.48
N VAL A 7 -61.00 14.69 -6.28
CA VAL A 7 -59.75 15.42 -6.06
C VAL A 7 -58.63 14.65 -6.77
N THR A 8 -58.26 15.15 -7.95
CA THR A 8 -57.16 14.59 -8.74
C THR A 8 -55.85 15.10 -8.14
N VAL A 9 -55.30 14.35 -7.19
CA VAL A 9 -53.97 14.62 -6.64
C VAL A 9 -52.95 14.38 -7.75
N THR A 10 -52.53 15.45 -8.41
CA THR A 10 -51.46 15.38 -9.39
C THR A 10 -50.15 15.15 -8.63
N PRO A 11 -49.41 14.06 -8.88
CA PRO A 11 -48.15 13.84 -8.18
C PRO A 11 -47.20 14.96 -8.59
N LYS A 12 -46.73 15.74 -7.61
CA LYS A 12 -45.75 16.79 -7.81
C LYS A 12 -44.46 16.12 -8.30
N ARG A 13 -44.29 16.01 -9.62
CA ARG A 13 -43.06 15.53 -10.25
C ARG A 13 -41.96 16.44 -9.75
N LYS A 14 -41.09 15.90 -8.89
CA LYS A 14 -39.84 16.55 -8.50
C LYS A 14 -39.04 16.68 -9.78
N SER A 15 -39.10 17.85 -10.42
CA SER A 15 -38.20 18.16 -11.52
C SER A 15 -36.81 18.02 -10.92
N SER A 16 -36.08 16.97 -11.31
CA SER A 16 -34.66 16.84 -11.02
C SER A 16 -33.97 17.95 -11.79
N GLY A 17 -34.04 19.15 -11.22
CA GLY A 17 -33.34 20.31 -11.75
C GLY A 17 -31.87 19.99 -11.69
N TRP A 18 -31.13 20.44 -12.69
CA TRP A 18 -29.69 20.20 -12.81
C TRP A 18 -28.91 20.45 -11.50
N GLY A 19 -29.38 21.37 -10.64
CA GLY A 19 -28.82 21.58 -9.30
C GLY A 19 -28.86 20.34 -8.39
N GLY A 20 -29.94 19.56 -8.40
CA GLY A 20 -30.03 18.30 -7.64
C GLY A 20 -29.06 17.24 -8.15
N GLN A 21 -28.84 17.17 -9.47
CA GLN A 21 -27.87 16.29 -10.09
C GLN A 21 -26.42 16.69 -9.75
N ILE A 22 -26.12 17.99 -9.77
CA ILE A 22 -24.80 18.53 -9.37
C ILE A 22 -24.50 18.21 -7.91
N VAL A 23 -25.45 18.42 -7.00
CA VAL A 23 -25.28 18.11 -5.57
C VAL A 23 -25.05 16.62 -5.35
N GLN A 24 -25.79 15.75 -6.05
CA GLN A 24 -25.59 14.31 -5.97
C GLN A 24 -24.20 13.90 -6.49
N LEU A 25 -23.77 14.44 -7.63
CA LEU A 25 -22.44 14.19 -8.19
C LEU A 25 -21.33 14.65 -7.22
N ALA A 26 -21.46 15.87 -6.68
CA ALA A 26 -20.51 16.41 -5.71
C ALA A 26 -20.45 15.56 -4.44
N GLY A 27 -21.59 15.05 -3.96
CA GLY A 27 -21.65 14.13 -2.82
C GLY A 27 -20.92 12.81 -3.08
N ILE A 28 -21.09 12.22 -4.26
CA ILE A 28 -20.38 11.00 -4.65
C ILE A 28 -18.88 11.25 -4.73
N VAL A 29 -18.47 12.33 -5.40
CA VAL A 29 -17.04 12.71 -5.50
C VAL A 29 -16.45 12.91 -4.12
N ALA A 30 -17.10 13.69 -3.24
CA ALA A 30 -16.63 13.91 -1.88
C ALA A 30 -16.50 12.60 -1.10
N ALA A 31 -17.47 11.69 -1.21
CA ALA A 31 -17.42 10.38 -0.55
C ALA A 31 -16.23 9.55 -1.04
N VAL A 32 -15.99 9.48 -2.35
CA VAL A 32 -14.83 8.77 -2.92
C VAL A 32 -13.52 9.39 -2.46
N PHE A 33 -13.44 10.72 -2.44
CA PHE A 33 -12.26 11.45 -1.98
C PHE A 33 -11.94 11.19 -0.51
N ILE A 34 -12.95 11.21 0.36
CA ILE A 34 -12.81 10.91 1.78
C ILE A 34 -12.40 9.44 1.94
N ALA A 35 -13.05 8.51 1.24
CA ALA A 35 -12.70 7.09 1.32
C ALA A 35 -11.25 6.82 0.88
N LYS A 36 -10.84 7.35 -0.29
CA LYS A 36 -9.47 7.18 -0.80
C LYS A 36 -8.41 7.90 0.03
N GLY A 37 -8.75 9.05 0.60
CA GLY A 37 -7.84 9.88 1.36
C GLY A 37 -7.69 9.45 2.82
N ALA A 38 -8.75 8.96 3.45
CA ALA A 38 -8.78 8.63 4.86
C ALA A 38 -8.74 7.12 5.15
N LEU A 39 -9.44 6.31 4.36
CA LEU A 39 -9.65 4.89 4.68
C LEU A 39 -8.58 4.02 4.02
N ALA A 40 -8.73 3.79 2.72
CA ALA A 40 -7.85 2.90 1.98
C ALA A 40 -7.80 3.24 0.49
N GLU A 41 -6.70 2.89 -0.17
CA GLU A 41 -6.55 3.04 -1.61
C GLU A 41 -6.14 1.72 -2.27
N PRO A 42 -6.79 1.34 -3.39
CA PRO A 42 -6.39 0.16 -4.14
C PRO A 42 -5.11 0.43 -4.94
N PHE A 43 -4.22 -0.56 -4.97
CA PHE A 43 -2.98 -0.60 -5.74
C PHE A 43 -2.86 -1.94 -6.48
N TYR A 44 -2.08 -1.95 -7.55
CA TYR A 44 -1.67 -3.16 -8.25
C TYR A 44 -0.15 -3.28 -8.17
N VAL A 45 0.36 -4.51 -8.03
CA VAL A 45 1.80 -4.78 -7.95
C VAL A 45 2.37 -4.97 -9.36
N PRO A 46 3.23 -4.06 -9.86
CA PRO A 46 3.73 -4.14 -11.23
C PRO A 46 5.07 -4.89 -11.34
N SER A 47 5.67 -5.32 -10.23
CA SER A 47 7.04 -5.87 -10.18
C SER A 47 7.16 -7.00 -9.17
N GLY A 48 8.04 -7.97 -9.42
CA GLY A 48 8.35 -9.10 -8.55
C GLY A 48 9.20 -8.78 -7.31
N SER A 49 9.48 -7.51 -7.04
CA SER A 49 10.40 -7.11 -5.94
C SER A 49 9.91 -7.44 -4.51
N MET A 50 8.67 -7.91 -4.36
CA MET A 50 8.07 -8.37 -3.11
C MET A 50 7.78 -9.88 -3.14
N GLU A 51 8.25 -10.60 -4.16
CA GLU A 51 8.11 -12.05 -4.25
C GLU A 51 8.88 -12.76 -3.12
N PRO A 52 8.37 -13.89 -2.61
CA PRO A 52 7.09 -14.53 -2.97
C PRO A 52 5.90 -14.02 -2.13
N THR A 53 6.07 -12.96 -1.31
CA THR A 53 4.99 -12.44 -0.46
C THR A 53 3.87 -11.81 -1.29
N LEU A 54 4.24 -11.03 -2.31
CA LEU A 54 3.32 -10.39 -3.25
C LEU A 54 3.79 -10.68 -4.67
N LEU A 55 2.89 -11.17 -5.51
CA LEU A 55 3.19 -11.54 -6.88
C LEU A 55 2.84 -10.40 -7.85
N ILE A 56 3.45 -10.44 -9.03
CA ILE A 56 3.12 -9.53 -10.13
C ILE A 56 1.64 -9.69 -10.50
N GLY A 57 0.92 -8.57 -10.52
CA GLY A 57 -0.52 -8.53 -10.82
C GLY A 57 -1.44 -8.60 -9.59
N ASP A 58 -0.90 -8.81 -8.39
CA ASP A 58 -1.71 -8.78 -7.16
C ASP A 58 -2.38 -7.42 -6.95
N ALA A 59 -3.65 -7.46 -6.51
CA ALA A 59 -4.42 -6.29 -6.12
C ALA A 59 -4.37 -6.11 -4.59
N LEU A 60 -3.95 -4.94 -4.14
CA LEU A 60 -3.78 -4.60 -2.74
C LEU A 60 -4.71 -3.46 -2.34
N LEU A 61 -5.20 -3.49 -1.10
CA LEU A 61 -5.94 -2.39 -0.51
C LEU A 61 -5.15 -1.84 0.68
N ALA A 62 -4.50 -0.69 0.50
CA ALA A 62 -3.61 -0.11 1.50
C ALA A 62 -4.36 0.84 2.43
N SER A 63 -4.40 0.51 3.71
CA SER A 63 -4.95 1.37 4.77
C SER A 63 -4.09 2.62 4.99
N LYS A 64 -4.71 3.80 5.03
CA LYS A 64 -3.99 5.07 5.21
C LYS A 64 -3.90 5.54 6.67
N PHE A 65 -4.93 5.24 7.46
CA PHE A 65 -5.04 5.67 8.85
C PHE A 65 -3.91 5.19 9.79
N PRO A 66 -3.29 4.00 9.66
CA PRO A 66 -2.34 3.50 10.67
C PRO A 66 -1.10 4.37 10.84
N TYR A 67 -0.71 5.12 9.81
CA TYR A 67 0.53 5.91 9.82
C TYR A 67 0.26 7.42 9.86
N GLY A 68 -1.00 7.82 10.04
CA GLY A 68 -1.43 9.22 10.02
C GLY A 68 -1.48 9.84 8.63
N TYR A 69 -2.10 11.01 8.58
CA TYR A 69 -2.41 11.73 7.35
C TYR A 69 -1.38 12.81 7.05
N GLY A 70 -0.99 12.94 5.78
CA GLY A 70 -0.03 13.92 5.31
C GLY A 70 -0.25 14.26 3.84
N THR A 71 0.72 14.90 3.21
CA THR A 71 0.65 15.22 1.77
C THR A 71 0.47 13.96 0.90
N SER A 72 1.06 12.84 1.34
CA SER A 72 0.95 11.54 0.68
C SER A 72 -0.44 10.88 0.79
N SER A 73 -1.27 11.27 1.76
CA SER A 73 -2.62 10.71 1.90
C SER A 73 -3.66 11.39 1.01
N LEU A 74 -3.32 12.52 0.38
CA LEU A 74 -4.24 13.19 -0.53
C LEU A 74 -4.50 12.32 -1.77
N PRO A 75 -5.78 12.14 -2.16
CA PRO A 75 -6.15 11.38 -3.37
C PRO A 75 -5.81 12.14 -4.66
N ILE A 76 -5.36 13.39 -4.56
CA ILE A 76 -4.81 14.18 -5.67
C ILE A 76 -3.30 14.26 -5.49
N GLN A 77 -2.56 14.09 -6.58
CA GLN A 77 -1.13 14.30 -6.65
C GLN A 77 -0.81 15.81 -6.65
N ILE A 78 -0.95 16.46 -5.49
CA ILE A 78 -0.51 17.84 -5.30
C ILE A 78 0.82 17.81 -4.54
N SER A 79 1.84 18.42 -5.12
CA SER A 79 3.15 18.57 -4.47
C SER A 79 3.08 19.72 -3.46
N LEU A 80 2.59 19.42 -2.26
CA LEU A 80 2.63 20.34 -1.13
C LEU A 80 3.97 20.20 -0.38
N PRO A 81 4.46 21.27 0.28
CA PRO A 81 5.58 21.18 1.20
C PRO A 81 5.34 20.07 2.22
N GLU A 82 6.38 19.32 2.59
CA GLU A 82 6.25 18.30 3.64
C GLU A 82 6.00 18.97 4.98
N SER A 83 4.73 19.17 5.30
CA SER A 83 4.27 19.41 6.67
C SER A 83 4.28 18.08 7.42
N GLY A 84 4.48 18.14 8.75
CA GLY A 84 4.34 16.96 9.60
C GLY A 84 3.02 16.21 9.38
N ARG A 85 3.02 14.93 9.74
CA ARG A 85 1.83 14.06 9.63
C ARG A 85 0.94 14.25 10.85
N VAL A 86 -0.38 14.32 10.66
CA VAL A 86 -1.37 14.38 11.74
C VAL A 86 -1.73 12.96 12.15
N PHE A 87 -1.76 12.68 13.46
CA PHE A 87 -1.93 11.32 14.02
C PHE A 87 -0.90 10.31 13.50
N ALA A 88 0.35 10.77 13.33
CA ALA A 88 1.42 9.94 12.82
C ALA A 88 1.79 8.83 13.81
N GLU A 89 1.80 7.59 13.33
CA GLU A 89 2.46 6.47 14.01
C GLU A 89 3.65 6.05 13.15
N THR A 90 4.78 5.78 13.81
CA THR A 90 5.94 5.17 13.14
C THR A 90 5.57 3.74 12.76
N PRO A 91 5.89 3.29 11.52
CA PRO A 91 5.66 1.91 11.16
C PRO A 91 6.42 0.96 12.08
N LYS A 92 5.92 -0.27 12.17
CA LYS A 92 6.56 -1.32 12.95
C LYS A 92 7.47 -2.12 12.04
N GLN A 93 8.55 -2.64 12.61
CA GLN A 93 9.41 -3.58 11.90
C GLN A 93 8.58 -4.80 11.46
N GLY A 94 8.69 -5.15 10.18
CA GLY A 94 7.91 -6.20 9.53
C GLY A 94 6.69 -5.69 8.75
N ASP A 95 6.24 -4.44 8.95
CA ASP A 95 5.12 -3.87 8.22
C ASP A 95 5.40 -3.84 6.71
N VAL A 96 4.39 -4.16 5.89
CA VAL A 96 4.43 -3.93 4.45
C VAL A 96 3.75 -2.59 4.18
N VAL A 97 4.52 -1.64 3.66
CA VAL A 97 4.09 -0.25 3.49
C VAL A 97 4.08 0.15 2.02
N VAL A 98 3.09 0.97 1.66
CA VAL A 98 3.04 1.65 0.37
C VAL A 98 3.46 3.09 0.56
N PHE A 99 4.45 3.56 -0.18
CA PHE A 99 4.93 4.94 -0.09
C PHE A 99 5.25 5.51 -1.47
N ARG A 100 5.26 6.85 -1.57
CA ARG A 100 5.67 7.54 -2.80
C ARG A 100 7.19 7.61 -2.86
N TRP A 101 7.80 7.20 -3.97
CA TRP A 101 9.24 7.20 -4.12
C TRP A 101 9.81 8.63 -3.97
N PRO A 102 10.83 8.86 -3.12
CA PRO A 102 11.36 10.21 -2.91
C PRO A 102 11.94 10.89 -4.15
N GLY A 103 12.49 10.10 -5.10
CA GLY A 103 13.03 10.63 -6.36
C GLY A 103 11.97 10.97 -7.40
N ASP A 104 10.79 10.34 -7.34
CA ASP A 104 9.65 10.59 -8.22
C ASP A 104 8.35 10.21 -7.49
N ARG A 105 7.64 11.24 -7.01
CA ARG A 105 6.43 11.06 -6.19
C ARG A 105 5.21 10.58 -6.99
N SER A 106 5.30 10.50 -8.32
CA SER A 106 4.26 9.87 -9.13
C SER A 106 4.23 8.35 -8.97
N GLN A 107 5.33 7.76 -8.50
CA GLN A 107 5.49 6.33 -8.35
C GLN A 107 5.19 5.88 -6.91
N ALA A 108 4.32 4.89 -6.77
CA ALA A 108 4.05 4.21 -5.51
C ALA A 108 4.85 2.91 -5.42
N TRP A 109 5.55 2.70 -4.33
CA TRP A 109 6.38 1.53 -4.06
C TRP A 109 5.80 0.77 -2.87
N VAL A 110 5.81 -0.56 -2.96
CA VAL A 110 5.43 -1.46 -1.86
C VAL A 110 6.68 -2.16 -1.36
N LYS A 111 7.03 -1.98 -0.08
CA LYS A 111 8.21 -2.58 0.54
C LYS A 111 7.93 -3.01 1.97
N ARG A 112 8.76 -3.89 2.51
CA ARG A 112 8.75 -4.26 3.93
C ARG A 112 9.67 -3.37 4.75
N VAL A 113 9.22 -2.93 5.91
CA VAL A 113 10.03 -2.18 6.87
C VAL A 113 10.93 -3.13 7.64
N VAL A 114 12.24 -3.05 7.39
CA VAL A 114 13.25 -3.84 8.11
C VAL A 114 13.95 -3.05 9.21
N GLY A 115 14.09 -1.73 9.09
CA GLY A 115 14.75 -0.89 10.08
C GLY A 115 13.93 0.34 10.42
N LEU A 116 14.03 0.78 11.67
CA LEU A 116 13.42 1.98 12.20
C LEU A 116 14.48 3.05 12.50
N PRO A 117 14.09 4.33 12.71
CA PRO A 117 15.04 5.36 13.11
C PRO A 117 15.86 4.95 14.34
N GLY A 118 17.19 4.97 14.20
CA GLY A 118 18.12 4.54 15.23
C GLY A 118 18.66 3.12 15.06
N ASP A 119 18.04 2.29 14.21
CA ASP A 119 18.55 0.94 13.92
C ASP A 119 19.80 0.98 13.04
N ARG A 120 20.76 0.11 13.36
CA ARG A 120 21.88 -0.23 12.49
C ARG A 120 21.49 -1.41 11.61
N ILE A 121 21.41 -1.17 10.31
CA ILE A 121 21.14 -2.21 9.30
C ILE A 121 22.43 -2.54 8.56
N GLN A 122 22.74 -3.83 8.43
CA GLN A 122 23.90 -4.30 7.70
C GLN A 122 23.60 -5.63 7.01
N MET A 123 24.07 -5.80 5.77
CA MET A 123 24.16 -7.12 5.14
C MET A 123 25.53 -7.72 5.47
N ARG A 124 25.59 -9.00 5.84
CA ARG A 124 26.85 -9.72 6.04
C ARG A 124 26.71 -11.09 5.38
N GLN A 125 27.52 -11.36 4.35
CA GLN A 125 27.47 -12.63 3.61
C GLN A 125 26.04 -12.98 3.14
N GLY A 126 25.29 -11.97 2.67
CA GLY A 126 23.93 -12.11 2.18
C GLY A 126 22.88 -12.37 3.27
N GLN A 127 23.19 -12.12 4.54
CA GLN A 127 22.23 -12.18 5.64
C GLN A 127 22.02 -10.78 6.24
N LEU A 128 20.77 -10.45 6.53
CA LEU A 128 20.38 -9.19 7.16
C LEU A 128 20.71 -9.20 8.66
N PHE A 129 21.39 -8.17 9.14
CA PHE A 129 21.65 -7.89 10.55
C PHE A 129 21.01 -6.57 10.95
N ILE A 130 20.35 -6.57 12.12
CA ILE A 130 19.65 -5.41 12.69
C ILE A 130 20.13 -5.26 14.13
N ASN A 131 20.85 -4.18 14.41
CA ASN A 131 21.52 -3.94 15.70
C ASN A 131 22.36 -5.16 16.11
N ASP A 132 23.19 -5.63 15.18
CA ASP A 132 24.09 -6.80 15.32
C ASP A 132 23.39 -8.15 15.57
N ARG A 133 22.06 -8.20 15.53
CA ARG A 133 21.29 -9.45 15.59
C ARG A 133 20.90 -9.92 14.17
N PRO A 134 21.18 -11.17 13.79
CA PRO A 134 20.82 -11.68 12.47
C PRO A 134 19.30 -11.86 12.35
N ALA A 135 18.76 -11.62 11.17
CA ALA A 135 17.47 -12.17 10.76
C ALA A 135 17.67 -13.66 10.45
N GLU A 136 16.95 -14.52 11.16
CA GLU A 136 17.11 -15.97 11.03
C GLU A 136 16.56 -16.46 9.70
N LEU A 137 17.32 -17.28 8.99
CA LEU A 137 16.92 -17.87 7.72
C LEU A 137 16.63 -19.35 7.90
N LYS A 138 15.39 -19.75 7.65
CA LYS A 138 14.98 -21.15 7.57
C LYS A 138 14.72 -21.54 6.11
N PRO A 139 15.44 -22.51 5.52
CA PRO A 139 15.16 -22.98 4.17
C PRO A 139 13.71 -23.46 4.01
N ASP A 140 13.07 -23.05 2.91
CA ASP A 140 11.67 -23.35 2.58
C ASP A 140 11.50 -23.82 1.12
N GLY A 141 12.59 -24.31 0.52
CA GLY A 141 12.61 -24.91 -0.81
C GLY A 141 13.13 -23.96 -1.89
N VAL A 142 12.59 -24.11 -3.09
CA VAL A 142 12.96 -23.33 -4.28
C VAL A 142 11.71 -22.78 -4.96
N GLY A 143 11.85 -21.65 -5.63
CA GLY A 143 10.81 -21.06 -6.47
C GLY A 143 11.42 -20.45 -7.73
N ALA A 144 10.59 -19.70 -8.44
CA ALA A 144 11.00 -18.93 -9.60
C ALA A 144 10.74 -17.46 -9.28
N ALA A 145 11.77 -16.64 -9.42
CA ALA A 145 11.72 -15.21 -9.14
C ALA A 145 11.92 -14.40 -10.42
N GLU A 146 11.31 -13.22 -10.52
CA GLU A 146 11.54 -12.31 -11.65
C GLU A 146 13.00 -11.80 -11.66
N ASP A 147 13.70 -11.91 -12.80
CA ASP A 147 15.05 -11.39 -12.99
C ASP A 147 15.06 -9.92 -13.47
N ASP A 148 16.24 -9.29 -13.51
CA ASP A 148 16.40 -7.88 -13.93
C ASP A 148 15.94 -7.59 -15.38
N ASN A 149 15.77 -8.61 -16.22
CA ASN A 149 15.30 -8.51 -17.60
C ASN A 149 13.80 -8.84 -17.75
N GLY A 150 13.07 -9.07 -16.64
CA GLY A 150 11.68 -9.54 -16.65
C GLY A 150 11.53 -11.02 -17.03
N GLY A 151 12.63 -11.76 -17.06
CA GLY A 151 12.63 -13.22 -17.15
C GLY A 151 12.33 -13.85 -15.79
N SER A 152 12.38 -15.18 -15.73
CA SER A 152 12.20 -15.91 -14.49
C SER A 152 13.37 -16.85 -14.26
N GLU A 153 14.02 -16.73 -13.09
CA GLU A 153 15.14 -17.56 -12.70
C GLU A 153 14.85 -18.37 -11.43
N PRO A 154 15.43 -19.58 -11.29
CA PRO A 154 15.31 -20.35 -10.06
C PRO A 154 15.95 -19.62 -8.88
N ALA A 155 15.23 -19.49 -7.77
CA ALA A 155 15.72 -18.87 -6.54
C ALA A 155 15.46 -19.76 -5.32
N TYR A 156 16.37 -19.74 -4.36
CA TYR A 156 16.15 -20.39 -3.07
C TYR A 156 15.13 -19.59 -2.27
N ARG A 157 14.18 -20.29 -1.65
CA ARG A 157 13.16 -19.68 -0.78
C ARG A 157 13.53 -19.90 0.67
N TYR A 158 13.41 -18.83 1.46
CA TYR A 158 13.62 -18.88 2.90
C TYR A 158 12.45 -18.23 3.64
N VAL A 159 12.16 -18.73 4.83
CA VAL A 159 11.45 -17.97 5.85
C VAL A 159 12.48 -17.15 6.61
N GLU A 160 12.46 -15.83 6.41
CA GLU A 160 13.29 -14.87 7.15
C GLU A 160 12.51 -14.39 8.39
N THR A 161 13.12 -14.52 9.57
CA THR A 161 12.56 -14.06 10.85
C THR A 161 13.38 -12.91 11.40
N LEU A 162 12.76 -11.73 11.46
CA LEU A 162 13.40 -10.53 12.00
C LEU A 162 13.62 -10.66 13.51
N PRO A 163 14.55 -9.91 14.12
CA PRO A 163 14.82 -9.99 15.56
C PRO A 163 13.67 -9.63 16.51
N ASN A 164 12.57 -9.09 15.98
CA ASN A 164 11.32 -8.87 16.71
C ASN A 164 10.35 -10.07 16.63
N GLY A 165 10.72 -11.14 15.94
CA GLY A 165 9.93 -12.36 15.77
C GLY A 165 8.98 -12.36 14.57
N VAL A 166 8.92 -11.28 13.78
CA VAL A 166 8.10 -11.27 12.55
C VAL A 166 8.79 -12.09 11.46
N SER A 167 8.10 -13.12 10.98
CA SER A 167 8.56 -13.96 9.88
C SER A 167 7.90 -13.60 8.56
N HIS A 168 8.65 -13.72 7.46
CA HIS A 168 8.15 -13.55 6.10
C HIS A 168 8.97 -14.36 5.11
N LEU A 169 8.43 -14.55 3.91
CA LEU A 169 9.14 -15.27 2.86
C LEU A 169 10.01 -14.32 2.03
N ILE A 170 11.18 -14.80 1.67
CA ILE A 170 12.10 -14.13 0.74
C ILE A 170 12.57 -15.12 -0.33
N PHE A 171 12.88 -14.59 -1.52
CA PHE A 171 13.73 -15.27 -2.48
C PHE A 171 15.17 -14.77 -2.36
N LYS A 172 16.11 -15.70 -2.47
CA LYS A 172 17.53 -15.43 -2.52
C LYS A 172 18.11 -16.03 -3.79
N MET A 173 18.40 -15.16 -4.76
CA MET A 173 18.97 -15.53 -6.06
C MET A 173 20.48 -15.79 -5.95
N ARG A 174 21.16 -15.05 -5.06
CA ARG A 174 22.62 -15.11 -4.87
C ARG A 174 22.96 -14.92 -3.39
N ASP A 175 24.05 -15.54 -2.96
CA ASP A 175 24.55 -15.40 -1.58
C ASP A 175 25.54 -14.23 -1.41
N ASN A 176 26.21 -13.81 -2.48
CA ASN A 176 27.37 -12.91 -2.44
C ASN A 176 27.33 -11.81 -3.53
N GLY A 177 26.26 -11.02 -3.58
CA GLY A 177 26.15 -9.84 -4.43
C GLY A 177 27.00 -8.65 -3.95
N PRO A 178 27.14 -7.59 -4.77
CA PRO A 178 27.88 -6.38 -4.40
C PRO A 178 27.35 -5.67 -3.14
N LEU A 179 26.07 -5.89 -2.80
CA LEU A 179 25.37 -5.29 -1.66
C LEU A 179 25.23 -6.25 -0.47
N ASP A 180 25.83 -7.44 -0.53
CA ASP A 180 25.64 -8.51 0.44
C ASP A 180 26.70 -8.54 1.57
N ASN A 181 27.60 -7.55 1.64
CA ASN A 181 28.72 -7.48 2.60
C ASN A 181 28.84 -6.15 3.34
#